data_AF-A0A8T2VJZ6-F1
#
_entry.id   AF-A0A8T2VJZ6-F1
#
_cell.length_a   1.000
_cell.length_b   1.000
_cell.length_c   1.000
_cell.angle_alpha   90.00
_cell.angle_beta   90.00
_cell.angle_gamma   90.00
#
_symmetry.space_group_name_H-M   'P 1'
#
loop_
_entity.id
_entity.type
_entity.pdbx_description
1 polymer ?
#
loop_
_entity_poly.entity_id
_entity_poly.type
_entity_poly.pdbx_seq_one_letter_code
_entity_poly.pdbx_strand_id
1 'polypeptide(L)'
;MALYGTDDVNKLRICWWHTTTPRFYGNRVEGTISGKRTLWLDSHGEAYELTSPKLLIRLFPIPGTEWVGTSTIKCCSSSLEASLSFKGKHFFGLRGTSGTVLGKVWDTNTGAILYEIHGAWNKTVTVKNMKTEENSVLFDAKCVLTNLRAPILRTKKEDLDPSESLLVWRPVMSAIVGREWDAARKAKYEIEERQRDLAKKWKSEGRVWKPRHFVEVDGEDHWQWCHVGEAVPVAPLVIPPIHIGS
;
A
#
# COMPACT_ATOMS: atom_id res chain seq x y z
N MET A 1 -8.82 -2.24 -5.60
CA MET A 1 -8.72 -3.04 -4.35
C MET A 1 -9.24 -2.19 -3.21
N ALA A 2 -9.98 -2.79 -2.26
CA ALA A 2 -10.39 -2.17 -1.01
C ALA A 2 -9.94 -3.04 0.18
N LEU A 3 -9.60 -2.41 1.29
CA LEU A 3 -9.07 -3.04 2.50
C LEU A 3 -9.55 -2.26 3.73
N TYR A 4 -9.88 -3.01 4.77
CA TYR A 4 -10.19 -2.50 6.10
C TYR A 4 -9.44 -3.37 7.09
N GLY A 5 -8.81 -2.75 8.09
CA GLY A 5 -8.06 -3.47 9.11
C GLY A 5 -8.04 -2.70 10.42
N THR A 6 -7.92 -3.44 11.52
CA THR A 6 -7.82 -2.88 12.87
C THR A 6 -6.65 -3.50 13.62
N ASP A 7 -6.12 -2.73 14.56
CA ASP A 7 -5.26 -3.19 15.64
C ASP A 7 -5.93 -2.78 16.95
N ASP A 8 -6.69 -3.71 17.53
CA ASP A 8 -7.50 -3.45 18.72
C ASP A 8 -6.65 -3.21 19.97
N VAL A 9 -5.39 -3.67 19.97
CA VAL A 9 -4.43 -3.47 21.07
C VAL A 9 -3.92 -2.03 21.03
N ASN A 10 -3.47 -1.58 19.86
CA ASN A 10 -2.94 -0.23 19.68
C ASN A 10 -4.02 0.82 19.33
N LYS A 11 -5.30 0.42 19.30
CA LYS A 11 -6.46 1.28 19.02
C LYS A 11 -6.30 2.04 17.69
N LEU A 12 -5.90 1.30 16.65
CA LEU A 12 -5.66 1.81 15.31
C LEU A 12 -6.64 1.16 14.33
N ARG A 13 -7.15 1.95 13.40
CA ARG A 13 -7.97 1.45 12.29
C ARG A 13 -7.48 2.03 10.98
N ILE A 14 -7.55 1.25 9.91
CA ILE A 14 -7.18 1.68 8.57
C ILE A 14 -8.25 1.24 7.58
N CYS A 15 -8.64 2.16 6.71
CA CYS A 15 -9.49 1.89 5.56
C CYS A 15 -8.80 2.45 4.33
N TRP A 16 -8.77 1.67 3.27
CA TRP A 16 -8.12 2.09 2.05
C TRP A 16 -8.74 1.41 0.85
N TRP A 17 -8.98 2.18 -0.19
CA TRP A 17 -9.26 1.65 -1.50
C TRP A 17 -8.46 2.42 -2.54
N HIS A 18 -8.15 1.75 -3.64
CA HIS A 18 -7.54 2.40 -4.80
C HIS A 18 -7.77 1.59 -6.08
N THR A 19 -7.66 2.30 -7.18
CA THR A 19 -7.44 1.77 -8.52
C THR A 19 -6.06 2.20 -9.00
N THR A 20 -5.46 1.40 -9.88
CA THR A 20 -4.17 1.72 -10.49
C THR A 20 -4.37 1.82 -11.99
N THR A 21 -4.11 2.99 -12.54
CA THR A 21 -4.23 3.26 -13.98
C THR A 21 -2.83 3.30 -14.58
N PRO A 22 -2.39 2.25 -15.30
CA PRO A 22 -1.10 2.24 -15.98
C PRO A 22 -1.15 3.09 -17.26
N ARG A 23 -0.09 3.87 -17.51
CA ARG A 23 0.14 4.59 -18.77
C ARG A 23 1.52 4.27 -19.31
N PHE A 24 1.57 3.81 -20.55
CA PHE A 24 2.82 3.50 -21.25
C PHE A 24 3.30 4.69 -22.08
N TYR A 25 4.57 5.04 -21.93
CA TYR A 25 5.21 6.17 -22.61
C TYR A 25 6.39 5.73 -23.49
N GLY A 26 6.39 4.48 -23.96
CA GLY A 26 7.48 3.92 -24.77
C GLY A 26 8.61 3.33 -23.93
N ASN A 27 9.38 4.16 -23.22
CA ASN A 27 10.51 3.70 -22.41
C ASN A 27 10.18 3.49 -20.92
N ARG A 28 8.94 3.76 -20.52
CA ARG A 28 8.47 3.67 -19.13
C ARG A 28 6.96 3.43 -19.04
N VAL A 29 6.54 2.89 -17.91
CA VAL A 29 5.15 2.76 -17.49
C VAL A 29 4.97 3.58 -16.20
N GLU A 30 3.96 4.42 -16.15
CA GLU A 30 3.55 5.09 -14.91
C GLU A 30 2.22 4.49 -14.43
N GLY A 31 2.22 3.93 -13.23
CA GLY A 31 1.01 3.53 -12.51
C GLY A 31 0.53 4.68 -11.64
N THR A 32 -0.56 5.34 -12.04
CA THR A 32 -1.23 6.33 -11.20
C THR A 32 -2.15 5.60 -10.24
N ILE A 33 -1.93 5.79 -8.93
CA ILE A 33 -2.74 5.20 -7.88
C ILE A 33 -3.78 6.23 -7.46
N SER A 34 -5.03 6.00 -7.83
CA SER A 34 -6.17 6.85 -7.47
C SER A 34 -6.98 6.17 -6.38
N GLY A 35 -7.21 6.86 -5.28
CA GLY A 35 -7.97 6.31 -4.17
C GLY A 35 -7.81 7.10 -2.89
N LYS A 36 -8.51 6.66 -1.85
CA LYS A 36 -8.47 7.26 -0.52
C LYS A 36 -7.95 6.26 0.50
N ARG A 37 -7.05 6.72 1.36
CA ARG A 37 -6.61 6.00 2.55
C ARG A 37 -6.92 6.85 3.77
N THR A 38 -7.57 6.24 4.74
CA THR A 38 -7.86 6.87 6.02
C THR A 38 -7.31 6.01 7.14
N LEU A 39 -6.60 6.67 8.06
CA LEU A 39 -6.04 6.09 9.27
C LEU A 39 -6.71 6.75 10.47
N TRP A 40 -7.21 5.96 11.42
CA TRP A 40 -7.72 6.45 12.69
C TRP A 40 -6.77 6.01 13.80
N LEU A 41 -6.34 6.98 14.61
CA LEU A 41 -5.63 6.76 15.85
C LEU A 41 -6.63 7.04 16.98
N ASP A 42 -7.43 6.04 17.34
CA ASP A 42 -8.56 6.21 18.25
C ASP A 42 -8.08 6.62 19.66
N SER A 43 -6.88 6.17 20.07
CA SER A 43 -6.23 6.59 21.33
C SER A 43 -5.96 8.10 21.41
N HIS A 44 -5.85 8.77 20.27
CA HIS A 44 -5.61 10.22 20.17
C HIS A 44 -6.84 11.01 19.73
N GLY A 45 -7.94 10.34 19.35
CA GLY A 45 -9.09 11.01 18.75
C GLY A 45 -8.77 11.64 17.37
N GLU A 46 -7.78 11.10 16.67
CA GLU A 46 -7.27 11.66 15.42
C GLU A 46 -7.63 10.77 14.22
N ALA A 47 -7.95 11.42 13.10
CA ALA A 47 -8.10 10.79 11.80
C ALA A 47 -7.17 11.44 10.78
N TYR A 48 -6.61 10.65 9.88
CA TYR A 48 -5.70 11.12 8.85
C TYR A 48 -6.15 10.66 7.48
N GLU A 49 -6.11 11.56 6.51
CA GLU A 49 -6.30 11.26 5.09
C GLU A 49 -4.96 11.26 4.36
N LEU A 50 -4.70 10.19 3.61
CA LEU A 50 -3.44 9.96 2.91
C LEU A 50 -3.66 9.76 1.42
N THR A 51 -2.81 10.37 0.60
CA THR A 51 -2.72 10.11 -0.85
C THR A 51 -1.52 9.23 -1.18
N SER A 52 -1.51 8.63 -2.37
CA SER A 52 -0.43 7.74 -2.81
C SER A 52 0.47 8.40 -3.86
N PRO A 53 1.80 8.19 -3.81
CA PRO A 53 2.66 8.56 -4.93
C PRO A 53 2.38 7.64 -6.14
N LYS A 54 2.95 7.98 -7.29
CA LYS A 54 2.87 7.17 -8.50
C LYS A 54 4.00 6.15 -8.53
N LEU A 55 3.73 4.99 -9.13
CA LEU A 55 4.76 3.99 -9.42
C LEU A 55 5.32 4.23 -10.81
N LEU A 56 6.62 4.48 -10.93
CA LEU A 56 7.31 4.58 -12.21
C LEU A 56 8.14 3.33 -12.45
N ILE A 57 7.85 2.61 -13.53
CA ILE A 57 8.64 1.48 -14.03
C ILE A 57 9.36 1.95 -15.29
N ARG A 58 10.68 2.08 -15.23
CA ARG A 58 11.53 2.38 -16.37
C ARG A 58 11.96 1.08 -17.04
N LEU A 59 11.87 1.01 -18.36
CA LEU A 59 12.26 -0.16 -19.16
C LEU A 59 13.63 0.04 -19.82
N PHE A 60 13.89 1.24 -20.35
CA PHE A 60 15.13 1.58 -21.03
C PHE A 60 15.67 2.95 -20.58
N PRO A 61 16.99 3.20 -20.63
CA PRO A 61 18.06 2.24 -20.96
C PRO A 61 18.45 1.34 -19.78
N ILE A 62 18.15 1.77 -18.55
CA ILE A 62 18.40 1.00 -17.33
C ILE A 62 17.04 0.70 -16.69
N PRO A 63 16.61 -0.58 -16.66
CA PRO A 63 15.39 -0.98 -16.00
C PRO A 63 15.40 -0.60 -14.51
N GLY A 64 14.27 -0.17 -13.99
CA GLY A 64 14.16 0.19 -12.58
C GLY A 64 12.75 0.56 -12.17
N THR A 65 12.48 0.49 -10.88
CA THR A 65 11.18 0.88 -10.31
C THR A 65 11.40 1.91 -9.22
N GLU A 66 10.66 3.01 -9.28
CA GLU A 66 10.77 4.13 -8.34
C GLU A 66 9.39 4.70 -8.01
N TRP A 67 9.21 5.16 -6.77
CA TRP A 67 8.11 6.03 -6.41
C TRP A 67 8.40 7.44 -6.90
N VAL A 68 7.40 8.09 -7.51
CA VAL A 68 7.51 9.48 -8.01
C VAL A 68 6.25 10.29 -7.70
N GLY A 69 6.41 11.61 -7.62
CA GLY A 69 5.31 12.54 -7.36
C GLY A 69 5.14 12.83 -5.87
N THR A 70 4.00 13.39 -5.49
CA THR A 70 3.74 13.85 -4.12
C THR A 70 2.68 12.99 -3.46
N SER A 71 2.92 12.63 -2.21
CA SER A 71 1.95 12.09 -1.26
C SER A 71 1.69 13.14 -0.19
N THR A 72 0.46 13.23 0.27
CA THR A 72 0.00 14.14 1.32
C THR A 72 -0.58 13.33 2.46
N ILE A 73 -0.42 13.85 3.67
CA ILE A 73 -0.98 13.31 4.90
C ILE A 73 -1.63 14.50 5.61
N LYS A 74 -2.94 14.44 5.80
CA LYS A 74 -3.71 15.51 6.44
C LYS A 74 -4.32 14.98 7.72
N CYS A 75 -4.09 15.64 8.85
CA CYS A 75 -4.87 15.39 10.06
C CYS A 75 -6.25 16.05 9.90
N CYS A 76 -7.33 15.31 10.06
CA CYS A 76 -8.70 15.81 10.00
C CYS A 76 -9.10 16.54 11.28
N SER A 77 -8.43 16.25 12.40
CA SER A 77 -8.73 16.81 13.72
C SER A 77 -7.89 18.04 14.07
N SER A 78 -6.94 18.44 13.21
CA SER A 78 -6.09 19.61 13.43
C SER A 78 -5.78 20.32 12.11
N SER A 79 -5.04 21.44 12.19
CA SER A 79 -4.54 22.17 11.01
C SER A 79 -3.24 21.60 10.46
N LEU A 80 -2.74 20.47 10.98
CA LEU A 80 -1.47 19.90 10.57
C LEU A 80 -1.58 19.10 9.27
N GLU A 81 -0.72 19.42 8.33
CA GLU A 81 -0.55 18.69 7.07
C GLU A 81 0.92 18.37 6.81
N ALA A 82 1.17 17.26 6.13
CA ALA A 82 2.48 16.87 5.64
C ALA A 82 2.44 16.54 4.15
N SER A 83 3.55 16.79 3.47
CA SER A 83 3.75 16.43 2.07
C SER A 83 5.09 15.77 1.90
N LEU A 84 5.13 14.67 1.14
CA LEU A 84 6.32 13.92 0.77
C LEU A 84 6.41 13.89 -0.76
N SER A 85 7.47 14.49 -1.30
CA SER A 85 7.83 14.48 -2.72
C SER A 85 8.89 13.40 -2.97
N PHE A 86 8.51 12.40 -3.75
CA PHE A 86 9.36 11.32 -4.19
C PHE A 86 9.99 11.69 -5.53
N LYS A 87 11.32 11.68 -5.57
CA LYS A 87 12.09 12.03 -6.75
C LYS A 87 12.81 10.79 -7.28
N GLY A 88 12.61 10.53 -8.57
CA GLY A 88 13.34 9.49 -9.28
C GLY A 88 14.78 9.89 -9.60
N LYS A 89 15.58 8.94 -10.08
CA LYS A 89 16.94 9.21 -10.55
C LYS A 89 16.93 10.19 -11.73
N HIS A 90 17.67 11.29 -11.58
CA HIS A 90 17.99 12.18 -12.69
C HIS A 90 18.91 11.47 -13.70
N PHE A 91 18.63 11.67 -14.99
CA PHE A 91 19.34 11.02 -16.11
C PHE A 91 20.75 11.60 -16.37
N PHE A 92 21.05 12.81 -15.90
CA PHE A 92 22.27 13.56 -16.27
C PHE A 92 23.55 13.18 -15.50
N GLY A 93 23.54 12.04 -14.84
CA GLY A 93 24.75 11.45 -14.29
C GLY A 93 24.43 10.06 -13.78
N LEU A 94 25.31 9.09 -14.04
CA LEU A 94 25.28 7.74 -13.46
C LEU A 94 25.44 7.73 -11.92
N ARG A 95 25.12 8.85 -11.26
CA ARG A 95 25.42 9.22 -9.88
C ARG A 95 24.24 9.95 -9.23
N GLY A 96 23.01 9.47 -9.44
CA GLY A 96 21.82 9.93 -8.73
C GLY A 96 21.45 8.99 -7.58
N THR A 97 21.16 9.53 -6.40
CA THR A 97 20.64 8.76 -5.25
C THR A 97 19.22 8.29 -5.57
N SER A 98 19.02 6.97 -5.76
CA SER A 98 17.68 6.40 -5.87
C SER A 98 16.87 6.68 -4.63
N GLY A 99 15.58 6.91 -4.83
CA GLY A 99 14.61 6.92 -3.76
C GLY A 99 14.66 8.16 -2.88
N THR A 100 15.14 9.28 -3.41
CA THR A 100 15.12 10.57 -2.73
C THR A 100 13.69 10.92 -2.31
N VAL A 101 13.52 11.28 -1.04
CA VAL A 101 12.29 11.84 -0.48
C VAL A 101 12.60 13.20 0.14
N LEU A 102 11.79 14.18 -0.21
CA LEU A 102 11.80 15.51 0.41
C LEU A 102 10.41 15.76 0.95
N GLY A 103 10.29 16.44 2.07
CA GLY A 103 8.98 16.72 2.61
C GLY A 103 8.99 17.82 3.64
N LYS A 104 7.80 18.11 4.13
CA LYS A 104 7.58 19.09 5.17
C LYS A 104 6.31 18.76 5.93
N VAL A 105 6.26 19.17 7.18
CA VAL A 105 5.05 19.25 8.00
C VAL A 105 4.80 20.71 8.31
N TRP A 106 3.59 21.19 8.08
CA TRP A 106 3.23 22.58 8.32
C TRP A 106 1.86 22.69 8.98
N ASP A 107 1.65 23.81 9.64
CA ASP A 107 0.34 24.23 10.12
C ASP A 107 -0.34 25.05 9.03
N THR A 108 -1.47 24.54 8.52
CA THR A 108 -2.25 25.19 7.46
C THR A 108 -2.88 26.51 7.88
N ASN A 109 -3.12 26.74 9.17
CA ASN A 109 -3.71 27.99 9.66
C ASN A 109 -2.68 29.13 9.64
N THR A 110 -1.45 28.84 10.04
CA THR A 110 -0.37 29.85 10.14
C THR A 110 0.54 29.87 8.92
N GLY A 111 0.54 28.81 8.11
CA GLY A 111 1.48 28.59 7.02
C GLY A 111 2.90 28.23 7.50
N ALA A 112 3.12 28.09 8.82
CA ALA A 112 4.43 27.84 9.38
C ALA A 112 4.90 26.39 9.11
N ILE A 113 6.10 26.25 8.55
CA ILE A 113 6.76 24.94 8.41
C ILE A 113 7.32 24.56 9.77
N LEU A 114 6.80 23.47 10.34
CA LEU A 114 7.19 22.95 11.65
C LEU A 114 8.37 21.98 11.53
N TYR A 115 8.36 21.18 10.46
CA TYR A 115 9.39 20.18 10.20
C TYR A 115 9.75 20.09 8.73
N GLU A 116 11.02 19.83 8.44
CA GLU A 116 11.53 19.50 7.11
C GLU A 116 11.99 18.03 7.09
N ILE A 117 11.64 17.30 6.03
CA ILE A 117 11.91 15.87 5.89
C ILE A 117 12.84 15.68 4.70
N HIS A 118 13.93 14.94 4.89
CA HIS A 118 14.94 14.70 3.87
C HIS A 118 15.47 13.27 3.95
N GLY A 119 15.88 12.70 2.82
CA GLY A 119 16.63 11.46 2.80
C GLY A 119 16.23 10.56 1.65
N ALA A 120 16.26 9.25 1.89
CA ALA A 120 15.85 8.27 0.91
C ALA A 120 14.96 7.18 1.50
N TRP A 121 13.80 6.93 0.88
CA TRP A 121 12.78 6.00 1.39
C TRP A 121 13.25 4.54 1.43
N ASN A 122 14.32 4.22 0.70
CA ASN A 122 14.96 2.90 0.68
C ASN A 122 16.24 2.83 1.54
N LYS A 123 16.57 3.90 2.26
CA LYS A 123 17.71 3.99 3.18
C LYS A 123 17.25 4.67 4.48
N THR A 124 17.72 5.89 4.74
CA THR A 124 17.40 6.65 5.94
C THR A 124 16.66 7.92 5.55
N VAL A 125 15.61 8.25 6.30
CA VAL A 125 14.88 9.52 6.24
C VAL A 125 15.06 10.22 7.57
N THR A 126 15.46 11.49 7.53
CA THR A 126 15.64 12.35 8.69
C THR A 126 14.58 13.45 8.69
N VAL A 127 14.30 13.96 9.87
CA VAL A 127 13.41 15.10 10.10
C VAL A 127 14.14 16.17 10.90
N LYS A 128 14.05 17.42 10.44
CA LYS A 128 14.56 18.61 11.11
C LYS A 128 13.41 19.36 11.75
N ASN A 129 13.53 19.68 13.04
CA ASN A 129 12.60 20.58 13.72
C ASN A 129 12.97 22.03 13.40
N MET A 130 12.04 22.82 12.87
CA MET A 130 12.33 24.19 12.43
C MET A 130 12.41 25.19 13.59
N LYS A 131 11.90 24.84 14.78
CA LYS A 131 11.98 25.68 15.97
C LYS A 131 13.28 25.46 16.74
N THR A 132 13.72 24.21 16.88
CA THR A 132 14.93 23.85 17.65
C THR A 132 16.17 23.64 16.79
N GLU A 133 16.00 23.54 15.47
CA GLU A 133 17.02 23.14 14.48
C GLU A 133 17.59 21.73 14.65
N GLU A 134 17.06 20.96 15.58
CA GLU A 134 17.49 19.58 15.84
C GLU A 134 17.11 18.64 14.70
N ASN A 135 18.04 17.75 14.35
CA ASN A 135 17.83 16.71 13.36
C ASN A 135 17.71 15.35 14.05
N SER A 136 16.75 14.54 13.62
CA SER A 136 16.57 13.17 14.10
C SER A 136 16.25 12.21 12.96
N VAL A 137 16.46 10.91 13.20
CA VAL A 137 16.11 9.86 12.23
C VAL A 137 14.61 9.57 12.35
N LEU A 138 13.87 9.78 11.26
CA LEU A 138 12.45 9.46 11.16
C LEU A 138 12.23 8.01 10.74
N PHE A 139 13.07 7.50 9.85
CA PHE A 139 12.95 6.14 9.30
C PHE A 139 14.33 5.59 8.91
N ASP A 140 14.58 4.33 9.24
CA ASP A 140 15.76 3.58 8.81
C ASP A 140 15.33 2.25 8.21
N ALA A 141 15.46 2.13 6.89
CA ALA A 141 15.10 0.95 6.12
C ALA A 141 15.87 -0.29 6.57
N LYS A 142 17.15 -0.16 6.94
CA LYS A 142 17.97 -1.30 7.38
C LYS A 142 17.41 -1.83 8.69
N CYS A 143 17.14 -0.95 9.65
CA CYS A 143 16.55 -1.33 10.94
C CYS A 143 15.19 -2.01 10.76
N VAL A 144 14.33 -1.45 9.90
CA VAL A 144 13.01 -2.04 9.60
C VAL A 144 13.17 -3.42 8.97
N LEU A 145 14.01 -3.56 7.94
CA LEU A 145 14.22 -4.83 7.24
C LEU A 145 14.80 -5.91 8.16
N THR A 146 15.72 -5.56 9.07
CA THR A 146 16.27 -6.53 10.03
C THR A 146 15.24 -7.05 11.03
N ASN A 147 14.21 -6.26 11.31
CA ASN A 147 13.15 -6.61 12.25
C ASN A 147 11.90 -7.21 11.57
N LEU A 148 11.85 -7.23 10.23
CA LEU A 148 10.76 -7.89 9.51
C LEU A 148 10.74 -9.39 9.80
N ARG A 149 9.53 -9.92 10.00
CA ARG A 149 9.26 -11.35 10.12
C ARG A 149 8.35 -11.77 8.98
N ALA A 150 8.64 -12.93 8.41
CA ALA A 150 7.74 -13.52 7.43
C ALA A 150 6.39 -13.82 8.12
N PRO A 151 5.26 -13.39 7.54
CA PRO A 151 3.96 -13.78 8.05
C PRO A 151 3.81 -15.30 7.96
N ILE A 152 3.18 -15.89 8.96
CA ILE A 152 2.89 -17.33 9.02
C ILE A 152 1.40 -17.55 8.84
N LEU A 153 1.06 -18.67 8.19
CA LEU A 153 -0.32 -19.12 8.10
C LEU A 153 -0.72 -19.76 9.43
N ARG A 154 -1.65 -19.14 10.16
CA ARG A 154 -2.16 -19.66 11.43
C ARG A 154 -3.35 -20.60 11.23
N THR A 155 -4.12 -20.38 10.19
CA THR A 155 -5.30 -21.18 9.85
C THR A 155 -4.90 -22.41 9.03
N LYS A 156 -5.51 -23.57 9.30
CA LYS A 156 -5.27 -24.74 8.44
C LYS A 156 -5.74 -24.44 7.03
N LYS A 157 -5.07 -25.03 6.05
CA LYS A 157 -5.34 -24.74 4.64
C LYS A 157 -6.78 -25.13 4.26
N GLU A 158 -7.31 -26.16 4.89
CA GLU A 158 -8.66 -26.70 4.67
C GLU A 158 -9.76 -25.75 5.18
N ASP A 159 -9.43 -24.88 6.14
CA ASP A 159 -10.35 -23.93 6.75
C ASP A 159 -10.35 -22.56 6.04
N LEU A 160 -9.50 -22.38 5.02
CA LEU A 160 -9.43 -21.15 4.23
C LEU A 160 -10.58 -21.09 3.22
N ASP A 161 -11.16 -19.91 3.03
CA ASP A 161 -12.16 -19.69 1.99
C ASP A 161 -11.56 -20.00 0.60
N PRO A 162 -12.25 -20.73 -0.29
CA PRO A 162 -11.72 -21.07 -1.60
C PRO A 162 -11.33 -19.86 -2.47
N SER A 163 -11.87 -18.68 -2.16
CA SER A 163 -11.53 -17.41 -2.82
C SER A 163 -10.30 -16.71 -2.23
N GLU A 164 -9.69 -17.25 -1.17
CA GLU A 164 -8.47 -16.70 -0.58
C GLU A 164 -7.33 -16.64 -1.59
N SER A 165 -6.66 -15.48 -1.67
CA SER A 165 -5.60 -15.24 -2.66
C SER A 165 -4.47 -16.25 -2.55
N LEU A 166 -4.14 -16.70 -1.32
CA LEU A 166 -3.12 -17.71 -1.08
C LEU A 166 -3.49 -19.05 -1.75
N LEU A 167 -4.76 -19.43 -1.76
CA LEU A 167 -5.23 -20.67 -2.39
C LEU A 167 -5.36 -20.53 -3.90
N VAL A 168 -5.99 -19.46 -4.35
CA VAL A 168 -6.25 -19.19 -5.78
C VAL A 168 -4.93 -19.12 -6.55
N TRP A 169 -3.96 -18.35 -6.05
CA TRP A 169 -2.69 -18.12 -6.75
C TRP A 169 -1.60 -19.14 -6.43
N ARG A 170 -1.86 -20.12 -5.55
CA ARG A 170 -0.88 -21.13 -5.13
C ARG A 170 -0.14 -21.79 -6.31
N PRO A 171 -0.83 -22.29 -7.37
CA PRO A 171 -0.14 -22.98 -8.46
C PRO A 171 0.83 -22.06 -9.22
N VAL A 172 0.43 -20.80 -9.43
CA VAL A 172 1.27 -19.78 -10.09
C VAL A 172 2.49 -19.48 -9.24
N MET A 173 2.29 -19.24 -7.94
CA MET A 173 3.38 -18.93 -7.02
C MET A 173 4.37 -20.09 -6.88
N SER A 174 3.88 -21.34 -6.78
CA SER A 174 4.74 -22.54 -6.73
C SER A 174 5.60 -22.67 -7.99
N ALA A 175 5.03 -22.46 -9.18
CA ALA A 175 5.78 -22.51 -10.43
C ALA A 175 6.81 -21.36 -10.54
N ILE A 176 6.47 -20.14 -10.10
CA ILE A 176 7.40 -19.01 -10.05
C ILE A 176 8.59 -19.32 -9.14
N VAL A 177 8.34 -19.84 -7.94
CA VAL A 177 9.39 -20.23 -6.99
C VAL A 177 10.27 -21.34 -7.57
N GLY A 178 9.67 -22.31 -8.25
CA GLY A 178 10.36 -23.36 -9.00
C GLY A 178 11.08 -22.90 -10.26
N ARG A 179 10.93 -21.62 -10.66
CA ARG A 179 11.44 -21.04 -11.92
C ARG A 179 10.88 -21.71 -13.19
N GLU A 180 9.69 -22.29 -13.09
CA GLU A 180 8.98 -22.95 -14.18
C GLU A 180 8.04 -21.97 -14.90
N TRP A 181 8.60 -21.11 -15.74
CA TRP A 181 7.87 -19.97 -16.33
C TRP A 181 6.66 -20.37 -17.20
N ASP A 182 6.76 -21.46 -17.94
CA ASP A 182 5.66 -21.95 -18.77
C ASP A 182 4.52 -22.54 -17.94
N ALA A 183 4.86 -23.26 -16.87
CA ALA A 183 3.89 -23.76 -15.90
C ALA A 183 3.18 -22.59 -15.19
N ALA A 184 3.93 -21.55 -14.79
CA ALA A 184 3.36 -20.35 -14.19
C ALA A 184 2.40 -19.63 -15.14
N ARG A 185 2.78 -19.49 -16.43
CA ARG A 185 1.92 -18.88 -17.46
C ARG A 185 0.64 -19.69 -17.68
N LYS A 186 0.76 -21.01 -17.78
CA LYS A 186 -0.39 -21.91 -17.95
C LYS A 186 -1.36 -21.83 -16.77
N ALA A 187 -0.85 -21.95 -15.54
CA ALA A 187 -1.65 -21.85 -14.33
C ALA A 187 -2.36 -20.49 -14.20
N LYS A 188 -1.66 -19.39 -14.53
CA LYS A 188 -2.24 -18.04 -14.55
C LYS A 188 -3.39 -17.97 -15.56
N TYR A 189 -3.18 -18.48 -16.77
CA TYR A 189 -4.20 -18.47 -17.82
C TYR A 189 -5.45 -19.26 -17.41
N GLU A 190 -5.29 -20.44 -16.82
CA GLU A 190 -6.41 -21.27 -16.33
C GLU A 190 -7.26 -20.55 -15.27
N ILE A 191 -6.62 -19.87 -14.31
CA ILE A 191 -7.32 -19.08 -13.29
C ILE A 191 -8.11 -17.94 -13.94
N GLU A 192 -7.48 -17.18 -14.84
CA GLU A 192 -8.11 -16.03 -15.50
C GLU A 192 -9.26 -16.44 -16.43
N GLU A 193 -9.13 -17.55 -17.17
CA GLU A 193 -10.21 -18.05 -18.04
C GLU A 193 -11.41 -18.51 -17.21
N ARG A 194 -11.17 -19.24 -16.11
CA ARG A 194 -12.24 -19.62 -15.18
C ARG A 194 -13.01 -18.41 -14.65
N GLN A 195 -12.32 -17.32 -14.29
CA GLN A 195 -12.97 -16.09 -13.86
C GLN A 195 -13.74 -15.40 -15.00
N ARG A 196 -13.20 -15.40 -16.22
CA ARG A 196 -13.91 -14.90 -17.41
C ARG A 196 -15.20 -15.67 -17.67
N ASP A 197 -15.17 -17.00 -17.56
CA ASP A 197 -16.36 -17.83 -17.77
C ASP A 197 -17.42 -17.68 -16.69
N LEU A 198 -17.01 -17.54 -15.42
CA LEU A 198 -17.92 -17.21 -14.33
C LEU A 198 -18.60 -15.85 -14.55
N ALA A 199 -17.85 -14.84 -14.99
CA ALA A 199 -18.41 -13.52 -15.29
C ALA A 199 -19.40 -13.57 -16.48
N LYS A 200 -19.10 -14.32 -17.54
CA LYS A 200 -20.02 -14.55 -18.67
C LYS A 200 -21.30 -15.23 -18.19
N LYS A 201 -21.18 -16.28 -17.36
CA LYS A 201 -22.31 -17.02 -16.80
C LYS A 201 -23.21 -16.11 -15.96
N TRP A 202 -22.65 -15.36 -15.01
CA TRP A 202 -23.43 -14.42 -14.20
C TRP A 202 -24.13 -13.37 -15.05
N LYS A 203 -23.45 -12.82 -16.07
CA LYS A 203 -24.06 -11.88 -17.00
C LYS A 203 -25.24 -12.50 -17.74
N SER A 204 -25.13 -13.75 -18.21
CA SER A 204 -26.23 -14.46 -18.88
C SER A 204 -27.41 -14.77 -17.95
N GLU A 205 -27.14 -14.94 -16.66
CA GLU A 205 -28.15 -15.17 -15.61
C GLU A 205 -28.74 -13.86 -15.05
N GLY A 206 -28.32 -12.69 -15.57
CA GLY A 206 -28.72 -11.38 -15.03
C GLY A 206 -28.20 -11.09 -13.62
N ARG A 207 -27.20 -11.84 -13.15
CA ARG A 207 -26.60 -11.67 -11.82
C ARG A 207 -25.52 -10.59 -11.86
N VAL A 208 -25.61 -9.64 -10.93
CA VAL A 208 -24.59 -8.63 -10.70
C VAL A 208 -23.66 -9.13 -9.58
N TRP A 209 -22.36 -9.19 -9.86
CA TRP A 209 -21.37 -9.49 -8.83
C TRP A 209 -21.31 -8.35 -7.81
N LYS A 210 -21.31 -8.69 -6.53
CA LYS A 210 -21.20 -7.73 -5.42
C LYS A 210 -20.04 -8.14 -4.50
N PRO A 211 -19.19 -7.21 -4.06
CA PRO A 211 -18.17 -7.53 -3.06
C PRO A 211 -18.81 -7.96 -1.74
N ARG A 212 -18.12 -8.84 -1.01
CA ARG A 212 -18.61 -9.41 0.26
C ARG A 212 -18.52 -8.44 1.45
N HIS A 213 -17.52 -7.54 1.42
CA HIS A 213 -17.15 -6.74 2.59
C HIS A 213 -17.15 -5.23 2.34
N PHE A 214 -17.37 -4.81 1.09
CA PHE A 214 -17.38 -3.41 0.72
C PHE A 214 -18.60 -3.11 -0.15
N VAL A 215 -19.17 -1.93 0.07
CA VAL A 215 -20.21 -1.34 -0.77
C VAL A 215 -19.61 -0.14 -1.49
N GLU A 216 -19.99 -0.02 -2.76
CA GLU A 216 -19.77 1.20 -3.53
C GLU A 216 -20.79 2.24 -3.04
N VAL A 217 -20.34 3.47 -2.83
CA VAL A 217 -21.22 4.58 -2.43
C VAL A 217 -21.67 5.29 -3.70
N ASP A 218 -22.98 5.50 -3.85
CA ASP A 218 -23.54 6.08 -5.06
C ASP A 218 -22.93 7.47 -5.39
N GLY A 219 -22.44 7.62 -6.62
CA GLY A 219 -22.01 8.91 -7.19
C GLY A 219 -20.57 9.34 -6.91
N GLU A 220 -19.85 8.64 -6.06
CA GLU A 220 -18.42 8.86 -5.81
C GLU A 220 -17.71 7.52 -5.99
N ASP A 221 -16.53 7.48 -6.62
CA ASP A 221 -15.74 6.28 -6.91
C ASP A 221 -15.17 5.65 -5.60
N HIS A 222 -15.99 5.52 -4.55
CA HIS A 222 -15.67 5.37 -3.15
C HIS A 222 -16.17 4.02 -2.63
N TRP A 223 -15.30 3.30 -1.91
CA TRP A 223 -15.64 2.04 -1.26
C TRP A 223 -15.75 2.23 0.25
N GLN A 224 -16.85 1.74 0.84
CA GLN A 224 -17.06 1.74 2.29
C GLN A 224 -17.12 0.33 2.85
N TRP A 225 -16.54 0.14 4.02
CA TRP A 225 -16.64 -1.10 4.78
C TRP A 225 -18.08 -1.31 5.28
N CYS A 226 -18.67 -2.47 5.01
CA CYS A 226 -20.09 -2.70 5.30
C CYS A 226 -20.39 -3.05 6.76
N HIS A 227 -19.40 -3.57 7.50
CA HIS A 227 -19.61 -4.18 8.82
C HIS A 227 -19.25 -3.19 9.94
N VAL A 228 -19.88 -2.01 9.91
CA VAL A 228 -19.57 -0.92 10.85
C VAL A 228 -19.94 -1.36 12.27
N GLY A 229 -18.97 -1.26 13.19
CA GLY A 229 -19.14 -1.66 14.59
C GLY A 229 -18.94 -3.15 14.86
N GLU A 230 -18.76 -3.97 13.82
CA GLU A 230 -18.41 -5.38 13.97
C GLU A 230 -16.90 -5.56 14.12
N ALA A 231 -16.48 -6.57 14.87
CA ALA A 231 -15.08 -6.95 14.98
C ALA A 231 -14.56 -7.46 13.64
N VAL A 232 -13.38 -6.99 13.22
CA VAL A 232 -12.73 -7.52 12.01
C VAL A 232 -12.20 -8.92 12.31
N PRO A 233 -12.56 -9.94 11.51
CA PRO A 233 -12.04 -11.30 11.71
C PRO A 233 -10.50 -11.32 11.66
N VAL A 234 -9.91 -12.17 12.48
CA VAL A 234 -8.44 -12.36 12.49
C VAL A 234 -7.99 -12.85 11.12
N ALA A 235 -7.02 -12.15 10.52
CA ALA A 235 -6.45 -12.55 9.24
C ALA A 235 -5.81 -13.96 9.33
N PRO A 236 -5.96 -14.81 8.30
CA PRO A 236 -5.35 -16.13 8.30
C PRO A 236 -3.81 -16.09 8.37
N LEU A 237 -3.23 -15.01 7.83
CA LEU A 237 -1.81 -14.71 7.91
C LEU A 237 -1.55 -13.79 9.11
N VAL A 238 -0.66 -14.22 10.01
CA VAL A 238 -0.27 -13.45 11.19
C VAL A 238 1.23 -13.21 11.20
N ILE A 239 1.67 -12.06 11.73
CA ILE A 239 3.08 -11.79 11.97
C ILE A 239 3.42 -12.35 13.35
N PRO A 240 4.41 -13.26 13.48
CA PRO A 240 4.76 -13.83 14.77
C PRO A 240 5.34 -12.75 15.71
N PRO A 241 5.05 -12.82 17.03
CA PRO A 241 5.57 -11.85 17.99
C PRO A 241 7.09 -11.93 18.12
N ILE A 242 7.73 -10.81 18.46
CA ILE A 242 9.16 -10.77 18.75
C ILE A 242 9.37 -11.44 20.12
N HIS A 243 9.94 -12.65 20.13
CA HIS A 243 10.53 -13.19 21.35
C HIS A 243 11.85 -12.46 21.57
N ILE A 244 11.82 -11.42 22.40
CA ILE A 244 13.05 -10.89 23.00
C ILE A 244 13.42 -11.92 24.05
N GLY A 245 14.43 -12.74 23.75
CA GLY A 245 15.01 -13.62 24.77
C GLY A 245 15.46 -12.76 25.95
N SER A 246 14.94 -13.09 27.12
CA SER A 246 15.38 -12.58 28.42
C SER A 246 16.85 -12.89 28.67
#